data_AF-A0A0W8IGA2-F1
#
_entry.id   AF-A0A0W8IGA2-F1
#
_cell.length_a   1.000
_cell.length_b   1.000
_cell.length_c   1.000
_cell.angle_alpha   90.00
_cell.angle_beta   90.00
_cell.angle_gamma   90.00
#
_symmetry.space_group_name_H-M   'P 1'
#
loop_
_entity.id
_entity.type
_entity.pdbx_description
1 polymer ?
#
loop_
_entity_poly.entity_id
_entity_poly.type
_entity_poly.pdbx_seq_one_letter_code
_entity_poly.pdbx_strand_id
1 'polypeptide(L)'
;MELLDLLATPWPLLVLALLVFGFAPRLILRLLVLAFPRGDPRRDEVLGELDAVPYKDRPLFVAEQFEVALIEGFGGRIRWLWTRKVTEGWSLTDGVKMNRRNPGKFYVPTDDEKDDVEPGDIVKLGFKTRSGWGERMWVRVTKRTRRGYVGLLHNSPVAIPDLWHEKPIRFKREHIIDIDIPAEVDDDPTHGSRAE
;
A
#
# COMPACT_ATOMS: atom_id res chain seq x y z
N MET A 1 18.83 25.23 -35.58
CA MET A 1 17.56 24.73 -35.01
C MET A 1 17.95 23.85 -33.86
N GLU A 2 18.08 24.48 -32.70
CA GLU A 2 18.50 23.80 -31.49
C GLU A 2 17.35 22.95 -30.95
N LEU A 3 17.68 21.94 -30.13
CA LEU A 3 16.71 21.08 -29.44
C LEU A 3 15.61 21.87 -28.69
N LEU A 4 15.91 23.12 -28.34
CA LEU A 4 15.03 24.09 -27.69
C LEU A 4 13.91 24.60 -28.62
N ASP A 5 14.14 24.75 -29.92
CA ASP A 5 13.13 25.17 -30.90
C ASP A 5 12.08 24.06 -31.13
N LEU A 6 12.51 22.80 -31.02
CA LEU A 6 11.66 21.61 -31.15
C LEU A 6 10.69 21.47 -29.97
N LEU A 7 11.07 21.93 -28.78
CA LEU A 7 10.23 21.95 -27.58
C LEU A 7 9.34 23.21 -27.48
N ALA A 8 9.72 24.31 -28.15
CA ALA A 8 8.96 25.55 -28.18
C ALA A 8 7.77 25.53 -29.14
N THR A 9 7.69 24.51 -30.01
CA THR A 9 6.62 24.40 -30.99
C THR A 9 5.60 23.35 -30.54
N PRO A 10 4.27 23.61 -30.58
CA PRO A 10 3.27 22.65 -30.08
C PRO A 10 3.12 21.41 -30.98
N TRP A 11 3.46 21.50 -32.26
CA TRP A 11 3.21 20.41 -33.21
C TRP A 11 4.13 19.17 -33.06
N PRO A 12 5.45 19.26 -32.75
CA PRO A 12 6.26 18.08 -32.50
C PRO A 12 5.83 17.35 -31.23
N LEU A 13 5.39 18.07 -30.19
CA LEU A 13 4.78 17.49 -28.99
C LEU A 13 3.45 16.79 -29.31
N LEU A 14 2.64 17.37 -30.20
CA LEU A 14 1.36 16.80 -30.63
C LEU A 14 1.56 15.56 -31.52
N VAL A 15 2.56 15.57 -32.41
CA VAL A 15 2.97 14.41 -33.22
C VAL A 15 3.58 13.32 -32.34
N LEU A 16 4.41 13.68 -31.36
CA LEU A 16 4.94 12.75 -30.38
C LEU A 16 3.81 12.13 -29.55
N ALA A 17 2.84 12.93 -29.09
CA ALA A 17 1.66 12.43 -28.39
C ALA A 17 0.82 11.50 -29.27
N LEU A 18 0.60 11.82 -30.55
CA LEU A 18 -0.10 10.96 -31.49
C LEU A 18 0.65 9.65 -31.78
N LEU A 19 1.98 9.70 -31.89
CA LEU A 19 2.80 8.49 -32.10
C LEU A 19 2.84 7.62 -30.85
N VAL A 20 2.99 8.23 -29.68
CA VAL A 20 2.97 7.56 -28.38
C VAL A 20 1.56 6.98 -28.17
N PHE A 21 0.54 7.79 -28.01
CA PHE A 21 -0.80 7.34 -27.63
C PHE A 21 -1.59 6.65 -28.78
N GLY A 22 -1.26 6.89 -30.05
CA GLY A 22 -2.00 6.38 -31.21
C GLY A 22 -1.38 5.17 -31.92
N PHE A 23 -0.04 5.00 -31.93
CA PHE A 23 0.62 3.90 -32.64
C PHE A 23 0.97 2.71 -31.74
N ALA A 24 1.27 2.96 -30.46
CA ALA A 24 1.67 1.89 -29.54
C ALA A 24 1.11 2.06 -28.12
N PRO A 25 -0.22 2.19 -27.93
CA PRO A 25 -0.84 2.30 -26.61
C PRO A 25 -0.46 1.13 -25.69
N ARG A 26 -0.32 -0.07 -26.25
CA ARG A 26 0.09 -1.27 -25.50
C ARG A 26 1.55 -1.24 -25.03
N LEU A 27 2.45 -0.59 -25.79
CA LEU A 27 3.85 -0.43 -25.38
C LEU A 27 3.96 0.55 -24.20
N ILE A 28 3.22 1.65 -24.27
CA ILE A 28 3.20 2.65 -23.18
C ILE A 28 2.57 2.07 -21.94
N LEU A 29 1.47 1.34 -22.08
CA LEU A 29 0.85 0.68 -20.94
C LEU A 29 1.81 -0.32 -20.28
N ARG A 30 2.57 -1.09 -21.08
CA ARG A 30 3.64 -1.96 -20.55
C ARG A 30 4.71 -1.18 -19.80
N LEU A 31 5.08 0.02 -20.26
CA LEU A 31 6.03 0.89 -19.57
C LEU A 31 5.42 1.50 -18.29
N LEU A 32 4.15 1.90 -18.31
CA LEU A 32 3.44 2.43 -17.14
C LEU A 32 3.19 1.37 -16.06
N VAL A 33 2.95 0.13 -16.47
CA VAL A 33 2.87 -1.03 -15.58
C VAL A 33 4.22 -1.34 -14.92
N LEU A 34 5.33 -0.84 -15.48
CA LEU A 34 6.61 -0.75 -14.77
C LEU A 34 6.65 0.42 -13.78
N ALA A 35 5.55 1.06 -13.39
CA ALA A 35 5.51 1.90 -12.19
C ALA A 35 5.13 1.05 -10.96
N PHE A 36 4.27 0.05 -11.13
CA PHE A 36 3.75 -0.79 -10.05
C PHE A 36 4.76 -1.86 -9.57
N PRO A 37 4.72 -2.30 -8.29
CA PRO A 37 5.57 -3.36 -7.76
C PRO A 37 5.40 -4.71 -8.47
N ARG A 38 6.42 -5.57 -8.45
CA ARG A 38 6.32 -6.93 -9.01
C ARG A 38 5.38 -7.76 -8.13
N GLY A 39 4.26 -8.23 -8.68
CA GLY A 39 3.22 -9.00 -7.98
C GLY A 39 1.89 -8.28 -7.78
N ASP A 40 1.81 -6.99 -8.13
CA ASP A 40 0.57 -6.21 -8.05
C ASP A 40 -0.44 -6.66 -9.12
N PRO A 41 -1.67 -7.07 -8.75
CA PRO A 41 -2.72 -7.51 -9.68
C PRO A 41 -3.00 -6.51 -10.80
N ARG A 42 -2.85 -5.20 -10.52
CA ARG A 42 -3.09 -4.13 -11.49
C ARG A 42 -2.15 -4.19 -12.69
N ARG A 43 -1.00 -4.86 -12.58
CA ARG A 43 -0.08 -5.01 -13.72
C ARG A 43 -0.69 -5.80 -14.86
N ASP A 44 -1.53 -6.79 -14.54
CA ASP A 44 -2.14 -7.68 -15.51
C ASP A 44 -3.57 -7.23 -15.86
N GLU A 45 -4.30 -6.66 -14.89
CA GLU A 45 -5.66 -6.10 -15.10
C GLU A 45 -5.66 -4.95 -16.11
N VAL A 46 -4.74 -3.99 -15.97
CA VAL A 46 -4.67 -2.81 -16.83
C VAL A 46 -4.38 -3.18 -18.29
N LEU A 47 -3.57 -4.22 -18.51
CA LEU A 47 -3.32 -4.76 -19.86
C LEU A 47 -4.55 -5.46 -20.45
N GLY A 48 -5.34 -6.13 -19.62
CA GLY A 48 -6.60 -6.76 -20.04
C GLY A 48 -7.68 -5.74 -20.39
N GLU A 49 -7.80 -4.66 -19.62
CA GLU A 49 -8.74 -3.56 -19.89
C GLU A 49 -8.43 -2.87 -21.22
N LEU A 50 -7.17 -2.62 -21.54
CA LEU A 50 -6.78 -2.02 -22.83
C LEU A 50 -7.23 -2.87 -24.02
N ASP A 51 -7.19 -4.19 -23.89
CA ASP A 51 -7.61 -5.11 -24.94
C ASP A 51 -9.13 -5.11 -25.15
N ALA A 52 -9.91 -4.77 -24.10
CA ALA A 52 -11.36 -4.58 -24.16
C ALA A 52 -11.78 -3.19 -24.70
N VAL A 53 -10.91 -2.19 -24.64
CA VAL A 53 -11.21 -0.82 -25.09
C VAL A 53 -11.16 -0.71 -26.63
N PRO A 54 -12.20 -0.13 -27.27
CA PRO A 54 -12.20 0.14 -28.71
C PRO A 54 -11.00 0.98 -29.16
N TYR A 55 -10.43 0.68 -30.33
CA TYR A 55 -9.14 1.27 -30.77
C TYR A 55 -9.08 2.81 -30.71
N LYS A 56 -10.19 3.47 -31.03
CA LYS A 56 -10.35 4.94 -31.02
C LYS A 56 -10.29 5.56 -29.61
N ASP A 57 -10.63 4.81 -28.57
CA ASP A 57 -10.74 5.29 -27.19
C ASP A 57 -9.49 4.92 -26.35
N ARG A 58 -8.64 4.05 -26.88
CA ARG A 58 -7.36 3.63 -26.26
C ARG A 58 -6.43 4.78 -25.89
N PRO A 59 -6.29 5.87 -26.68
CA PRO A 59 -5.45 7.01 -26.31
C PRO A 59 -5.89 7.66 -25.00
N LEU A 60 -7.21 7.83 -24.80
CA LEU A 60 -7.76 8.45 -23.60
C LEU A 60 -7.61 7.52 -22.39
N PHE A 61 -7.91 6.24 -22.56
CA PHE A 61 -7.69 5.23 -21.53
C PHE A 61 -6.21 5.19 -21.08
N VAL A 62 -5.26 5.22 -22.02
CA VAL A 62 -3.82 5.24 -21.67
C VAL A 62 -3.45 6.53 -20.93
N ALA A 63 -4.09 7.66 -21.22
CA ALA A 63 -3.87 8.90 -20.47
C ALA A 63 -4.43 8.83 -19.04
N GLU A 64 -5.58 8.21 -18.82
CA GLU A 64 -6.13 7.95 -17.48
C GLU A 64 -5.20 7.01 -16.70
N GLN A 65 -4.74 5.94 -17.34
CA GLN A 65 -3.79 5.00 -16.72
C GLN A 65 -2.42 5.64 -16.45
N PHE A 66 -2.05 6.69 -17.20
CA PHE A 66 -0.84 7.48 -16.95
C PHE A 66 -0.98 8.30 -15.68
N GLU A 67 -2.12 8.93 -15.43
CA GLU A 67 -2.41 9.67 -14.20
C GLU A 67 -2.42 8.73 -12.98
N VAL A 68 -3.12 7.60 -13.09
CA VAL A 68 -3.15 6.56 -12.05
C VAL A 68 -1.74 6.02 -11.79
N ALA A 69 -0.98 5.72 -12.84
CA ALA A 69 0.40 5.27 -12.70
C ALA A 69 1.31 6.32 -12.06
N LEU A 70 1.08 7.62 -12.29
CA LEU A 70 1.85 8.70 -11.66
C LEU A 70 1.50 8.88 -10.18
N ILE A 71 0.21 8.87 -9.84
CA ILE A 71 -0.25 9.11 -8.47
C ILE A 71 -0.02 7.88 -7.58
N GLU A 72 -0.35 6.69 -8.09
CA GLU A 72 -0.37 5.46 -7.30
C GLU A 72 0.87 4.58 -7.53
N GLY A 73 1.33 4.44 -8.78
CA GLY A 73 2.48 3.60 -9.13
C GLY A 73 3.84 4.27 -8.86
N PHE A 74 4.01 5.51 -9.32
CA PHE A 74 5.29 6.22 -9.31
C PHE A 74 5.67 6.67 -7.89
N GLY A 75 4.69 6.92 -7.02
CA GLY A 75 4.89 7.17 -5.60
C GLY A 75 5.67 6.05 -4.90
N GLY A 76 5.47 4.78 -5.28
CA GLY A 76 6.20 3.64 -4.73
C GLY A 76 7.66 3.52 -5.20
N ARG A 77 7.94 3.84 -6.48
CA ARG A 77 9.28 3.70 -7.09
C ARG A 77 10.16 4.93 -6.98
N ILE A 78 9.62 6.15 -7.13
CA ILE A 78 10.37 7.37 -6.78
C ILE A 78 10.71 7.34 -5.30
N ARG A 79 9.80 6.86 -4.45
CA ARG A 79 10.11 6.58 -3.05
C ARG A 79 11.30 5.63 -2.94
N TRP A 80 11.36 4.51 -3.66
CA TRP A 80 12.54 3.61 -3.61
C TRP A 80 13.84 4.31 -4.04
N LEU A 81 13.83 5.08 -5.14
CA LEU A 81 15.02 5.81 -5.62
C LEU A 81 15.48 6.92 -4.65
N TRP A 82 14.54 7.66 -4.06
CA TRP A 82 14.82 8.70 -3.06
C TRP A 82 15.22 8.10 -1.70
N THR A 83 14.54 7.02 -1.29
CA THR A 83 14.81 6.27 -0.05
C THR A 83 16.17 5.58 -0.10
N ARG A 84 16.59 5.07 -1.27
CA ARG A 84 17.92 4.46 -1.40
C ARG A 84 19.06 5.45 -1.12
N LYS A 85 18.81 6.76 -1.22
CA LYS A 85 19.74 7.83 -0.83
C LYS A 85 19.58 8.27 0.64
N VAL A 86 18.41 8.06 1.26
CA VAL A 86 18.14 8.35 2.68
C VAL A 86 18.19 7.03 3.44
N THR A 87 19.39 6.63 3.86
CA THR A 87 19.64 5.44 4.70
C THR A 87 19.10 5.62 6.12
N GLU A 88 17.80 5.79 6.26
CA GLU A 88 17.14 5.67 7.56
C GLU A 88 16.46 4.31 7.64
N GLY A 89 17.11 3.38 8.34
CA GLY A 89 16.45 2.16 8.77
C GLY A 89 15.23 2.48 9.64
N TRP A 90 14.15 1.73 9.45
CA TRP A 90 12.98 1.80 10.31
C TRP A 90 13.06 0.75 11.43
N SER A 91 12.29 0.95 12.49
CA SER A 91 12.14 -0.01 13.58
C SER A 91 10.67 -0.11 14.01
N LEU A 92 10.30 -1.25 14.57
CA LEU A 92 8.99 -1.41 15.20
C LEU A 92 8.97 -0.69 16.54
N THR A 93 7.84 -0.06 16.82
CA THR A 93 7.58 0.60 18.09
C THR A 93 7.02 -0.41 19.07
N ASP A 94 7.52 -0.36 20.30
CA ASP A 94 7.01 -1.13 21.43
C ASP A 94 5.71 -0.47 21.92
N GLY A 95 4.59 -1.16 21.67
CA GLY A 95 3.25 -0.68 22.02
C GLY A 95 3.06 -0.51 23.53
N VAL A 96 3.69 -1.39 24.31
CA VAL A 96 3.63 -1.40 25.77
C VAL A 96 4.37 -0.19 26.34
N LYS A 97 5.55 0.14 25.81
CA LYS A 97 6.29 1.36 26.21
C LYS A 97 5.55 2.63 25.85
N MET A 98 4.85 2.66 24.72
CA MET A 98 4.10 3.85 24.30
C MET A 98 2.87 4.09 25.18
N ASN A 99 2.17 3.02 25.58
CA ASN A 99 1.08 3.09 26.55
C ASN A 99 1.56 3.55 27.93
N ARG A 100 2.67 3.00 28.44
CA ARG A 100 3.25 3.43 29.73
C ARG A 100 3.58 4.92 29.78
N ARG A 101 3.90 5.53 28.63
CA ARG A 101 4.18 6.98 28.52
C ARG A 101 2.92 7.84 28.42
N ASN A 102 1.78 7.27 28.02
CA ASN A 102 0.50 7.96 27.91
C ASN A 102 -0.67 7.05 28.38
N PRO A 103 -0.75 6.75 29.69
CA PRO A 103 -1.76 5.83 30.20
C PRO A 103 -3.18 6.31 29.88
N GLY A 104 -4.04 5.41 29.42
CA GLY A 104 -5.48 5.66 29.24
C GLY A 104 -5.87 6.49 28.00
N LYS A 105 -4.92 6.86 27.13
CA LYS A 105 -5.25 7.57 25.87
C LYS A 105 -5.61 6.67 24.70
N PHE A 106 -5.19 5.40 24.74
CA PHE A 106 -5.40 4.46 23.66
C PHE A 106 -5.67 3.05 24.23
N TYR A 107 -6.56 2.32 23.56
CA TYR A 107 -6.70 0.88 23.75
C TYR A 107 -5.36 0.20 23.42
N VAL A 108 -4.94 -0.72 24.28
CA VAL A 108 -3.79 -1.58 24.04
C VAL A 108 -4.20 -2.99 24.44
N PRO A 109 -4.11 -3.97 23.53
CA PRO A 109 -4.47 -5.34 23.84
C PRO A 109 -3.69 -5.85 25.06
N THR A 110 -4.37 -6.63 25.88
CA THR A 110 -3.81 -7.37 27.01
C THR A 110 -2.77 -8.39 26.53
N ASP A 111 -2.00 -8.95 27.46
CA ASP A 111 -1.03 -9.99 27.09
C ASP A 111 -1.73 -11.28 26.65
N ASP A 112 -2.90 -11.59 27.21
CA ASP A 112 -3.72 -12.75 26.84
C ASP A 112 -4.27 -12.60 25.41
N GLU A 113 -4.88 -11.46 25.07
CA GLU A 113 -5.37 -11.18 23.70
C GLU A 113 -4.26 -11.24 22.65
N LYS A 114 -3.02 -10.86 23.01
CA LYS A 114 -1.87 -10.98 22.10
C LYS A 114 -1.41 -12.43 21.95
N ASP A 115 -1.52 -13.22 23.00
CA ASP A 115 -1.10 -14.62 23.00
C ASP A 115 -2.11 -15.49 22.23
N ASP A 116 -3.34 -15.02 22.07
CA ASP A 116 -4.40 -15.65 21.25
C ASP A 116 -4.32 -15.32 19.75
N VAL A 117 -3.43 -14.42 19.33
CA VAL A 117 -3.25 -14.10 17.91
C VAL A 117 -2.84 -15.32 17.08
N GLU A 118 -3.61 -15.61 16.03
CA GLU A 118 -3.46 -16.73 15.11
C GLU A 118 -3.16 -16.29 13.67
N PRO A 119 -2.61 -17.19 12.82
CA PRO A 119 -2.56 -16.94 11.38
C PRO A 119 -3.96 -16.70 10.79
N GLY A 120 -4.15 -15.57 10.13
CA GLY A 120 -5.47 -15.11 9.65
C GLY A 120 -5.82 -13.74 10.21
N ASP A 121 -5.44 -13.47 11.46
CA ASP A 121 -5.76 -12.22 12.14
C ASP A 121 -5.06 -11.02 11.52
N ILE A 122 -5.64 -9.85 11.72
CA ILE A 122 -5.05 -8.57 11.31
C ILE A 122 -4.65 -7.79 12.55
N VAL A 123 -3.35 -7.53 12.69
CA VAL A 123 -2.80 -6.80 13.83
C VAL A 123 -2.21 -5.47 13.38
N LYS A 124 -2.30 -4.47 14.23
CA LYS A 124 -1.73 -3.15 13.97
C LYS A 124 -0.37 -3.03 14.63
N LEU A 125 0.60 -2.53 13.89
CA LEU A 125 1.97 -2.29 14.35
C LEU A 125 2.34 -0.81 14.17
N GLY A 126 3.19 -0.30 15.06
CA GLY A 126 3.81 1.02 14.90
C GLY A 126 5.17 0.92 14.25
N PHE A 127 5.41 1.69 13.18
CA PHE A 127 6.69 1.81 12.49
C PHE A 127 7.26 3.20 12.74
N LYS A 128 8.58 3.30 12.93
CA LYS A 128 9.25 4.59 13.10
C LYS A 128 10.59 4.65 12.39
N THR A 129 10.94 5.81 11.85
CA THR A 129 12.26 6.13 11.29
C THR A 129 13.20 6.67 12.37
N ARG A 130 14.47 6.90 12.03
CA ARG A 130 15.45 7.51 12.95
C ARG A 130 15.18 9.00 13.16
N SER A 131 14.67 9.67 12.13
CA SER A 131 14.21 11.06 12.17
C SER A 131 12.99 11.31 13.04
N GLY A 132 12.33 10.25 13.55
CA GLY A 132 11.18 10.37 14.45
C GLY A 132 9.82 10.36 13.76
N TRP A 133 9.77 10.24 12.44
CA TRP A 133 8.54 9.98 11.71
C TRP A 133 8.02 8.59 12.05
N GLY A 134 6.70 8.43 12.19
CA GLY A 134 6.09 7.14 12.48
C GLY A 134 4.73 6.96 11.84
N GLU A 135 4.41 5.72 11.50
CA GLU A 135 3.17 5.31 10.85
C GLU A 135 2.63 4.07 11.55
N ARG A 136 1.30 3.98 11.71
CA ARG A 136 0.63 2.81 12.28
C ARG A 136 -0.04 2.05 11.15
N MET A 137 0.31 0.79 10.96
CA MET A 137 -0.13 0.02 9.79
C MET A 137 -0.63 -1.36 10.21
N TRP A 138 -1.61 -1.86 9.46
CA TRP A 138 -2.16 -3.20 9.62
C TRP A 138 -1.27 -4.24 8.95
N VAL A 139 -1.16 -5.40 9.57
CA VAL A 139 -0.37 -6.55 9.14
C VAL A 139 -1.22 -7.79 9.35
N ARG A 140 -1.46 -8.54 8.27
CA ARG A 140 -2.13 -9.85 8.34
C ARG A 140 -1.14 -10.90 8.80
N VAL A 141 -1.44 -11.60 9.89
CA VAL A 141 -0.61 -12.67 10.43
C VAL A 141 -0.67 -13.87 9.50
N THR A 142 0.50 -14.39 9.12
CA THR A 142 0.60 -15.58 8.25
C THR A 142 1.22 -16.77 8.95
N LYS A 143 2.01 -16.52 9.99
CA LYS A 143 2.70 -17.59 10.72
C LYS A 143 3.08 -17.17 12.13
N ARG A 144 2.81 -18.05 13.09
CA ARG A 144 3.39 -18.00 14.44
C ARG A 144 4.71 -18.75 14.46
N THR A 145 5.70 -18.19 15.14
CA THR A 145 7.04 -18.76 15.30
C THR A 145 7.42 -18.80 16.77
N ARG A 146 8.43 -19.60 17.14
CA ARG A 146 8.94 -19.62 18.52
C ARG A 146 9.42 -18.25 19.03
N ARG A 147 9.75 -17.31 18.14
CA ARG A 147 10.28 -15.98 18.49
C ARG A 147 9.28 -14.83 18.33
N GLY A 148 8.03 -15.11 17.94
CA GLY A 148 7.02 -14.10 17.62
C GLY A 148 6.23 -14.48 16.36
N TYR A 149 5.96 -13.52 15.49
CA TYR A 149 5.06 -13.66 14.35
C TYR A 149 5.72 -13.22 13.04
N VAL A 150 5.20 -13.75 11.94
CA VAL A 150 5.42 -13.24 10.58
C VAL A 150 4.07 -12.88 9.99
N GLY A 151 3.97 -11.69 9.43
CA GLY A 151 2.78 -11.23 8.74
C GLY A 151 3.11 -10.48 7.47
N LEU A 152 2.10 -10.24 6.65
CA LEU A 152 2.19 -9.48 5.41
C LEU A 152 1.55 -8.11 5.64
N LEU A 153 2.24 -7.05 5.24
CA LEU A 153 1.74 -5.69 5.39
C LEU A 153 0.44 -5.51 4.60
N HIS A 154 -0.63 -5.08 5.27
CA HIS A 154 -1.97 -4.93 4.69
C HIS A 154 -2.35 -3.46 4.44
N ASN A 155 -1.38 -2.55 4.60
CA ASN A 155 -1.51 -1.14 4.23
C ASN A 155 -0.55 -0.79 3.08
N SER A 156 -0.88 0.31 2.38
CA SER A 156 0.02 1.03 1.49
C SER A 156 0.76 2.12 2.27
N PRO A 157 2.07 1.97 2.57
CA PRO A 157 2.80 2.91 3.43
C PRO A 157 2.91 4.29 2.79
N VAL A 158 2.86 5.36 3.58
CA VAL A 158 2.97 6.76 3.08
C VAL A 158 4.26 7.47 3.50
N ALA A 159 4.74 7.24 4.72
CA ALA A 159 5.93 7.94 5.23
C ALA A 159 7.14 7.02 5.43
N ILE A 160 6.92 5.72 5.65
CA ILE A 160 8.02 4.82 6.01
C ILE A 160 8.76 4.30 4.76
N PRO A 161 10.10 4.45 4.70
CA PRO A 161 10.95 3.94 3.61
C PRO A 161 11.03 2.41 3.62
N ASP A 162 11.30 1.81 2.44
CA ASP A 162 11.52 0.36 2.30
C ASP A 162 10.36 -0.48 2.88
N LEU A 163 9.11 -0.06 2.67
CA LEU A 163 7.92 -0.86 2.96
C LEU A 163 6.98 -0.80 1.74
N TRP A 164 6.29 -1.90 1.47
CA TRP A 164 5.29 -2.02 0.40
C TRP A 164 4.20 -3.00 0.82
N HIS A 165 3.04 -2.92 0.17
CA HIS A 165 1.93 -3.84 0.40
C HIS A 165 2.40 -5.29 0.23
N GLU A 166 1.93 -6.18 1.11
CA GLU A 166 2.37 -7.59 1.24
C GLU A 166 3.84 -7.81 1.60
N LYS A 167 4.61 -6.78 1.98
CA LYS A 167 5.98 -7.01 2.49
C LYS A 167 5.92 -7.90 3.74
N PRO A 168 6.72 -8.99 3.82
CA PRO A 168 6.82 -9.80 5.02
C PRO A 168 7.47 -9.02 6.17
N ILE A 169 6.79 -8.93 7.30
CA ILE A 169 7.24 -8.27 8.52
C ILE A 169 7.38 -9.32 9.63
N ARG A 170 8.54 -9.33 10.28
CA ARG A 170 8.77 -10.12 11.50
C ARG A 170 8.56 -9.22 12.70
N PHE A 171 7.73 -9.66 13.63
CA PHE A 171 7.42 -8.89 14.83
C PHE A 171 7.19 -9.80 16.03
N LYS A 172 7.03 -9.20 17.20
CA LYS A 172 6.80 -9.86 18.49
C LYS A 172 5.53 -9.31 19.09
N ARG A 173 5.00 -10.00 20.11
CA ARG A 173 3.82 -9.54 20.86
C ARG A 173 3.95 -8.10 21.38
N GLU A 174 5.15 -7.69 21.80
CA GLU A 174 5.43 -6.33 22.29
C GLU A 174 5.23 -5.21 21.24
N HIS A 175 5.18 -5.55 19.96
CA HIS A 175 4.95 -4.60 18.87
C HIS A 175 3.48 -4.45 18.48
N ILE A 176 2.60 -5.33 18.97
CA ILE A 176 1.17 -5.30 18.68
C ILE A 176 0.53 -4.15 19.48
N ILE A 177 -0.07 -3.21 18.77
CA ILE A 177 -0.75 -2.05 19.35
C ILE A 177 -2.27 -2.12 19.24
N ASP A 178 -2.79 -2.96 18.36
CA ASP A 178 -4.23 -3.16 18.11
C ASP A 178 -4.42 -4.52 17.42
N ILE A 179 -5.60 -5.11 17.58
CA ILE A 179 -6.01 -6.36 16.92
C ILE A 179 -7.38 -6.07 16.32
N ASP A 180 -7.54 -6.36 15.03
CA ASP A 180 -8.85 -6.29 14.38
C ASP A 180 -9.65 -7.52 14.83
N ILE A 181 -10.41 -7.35 15.91
CA ILE A 181 -11.31 -8.38 16.39
C ILE A 181 -12.53 -8.31 15.46
N PRO A 182 -12.83 -9.36 14.66
CA PRO A 182 -14.07 -9.36 13.90
C PRO A 182 -15.21 -9.15 14.88
N ALA A 183 -16.05 -8.15 14.63
CA ALA A 183 -17.23 -7.91 15.46
C ALA A 183 -17.98 -9.25 15.57
N GLU A 184 -18.14 -9.76 16.79
CA GLU A 184 -19.06 -10.86 16.99
C GLU A 184 -20.39 -10.42 16.39
N VAL A 185 -20.85 -11.16 15.39
CA VAL A 185 -22.22 -11.00 14.92
C VAL A 185 -23.04 -11.43 16.13
N ASP A 186 -23.61 -10.47 16.84
CA ASP A 186 -24.62 -10.71 17.86
C ASP A 186 -25.82 -11.39 17.18
N ASP A 187 -25.72 -12.71 16.97
CA ASP A 187 -26.85 -13.58 16.71
C ASP A 187 -27.61 -13.74 18.04
N ASP A 188 -28.13 -12.64 18.60
CA ASP A 188 -29.09 -12.69 19.68
C ASP A 188 -30.51 -12.86 19.08
N PRO A 189 -31.13 -14.05 19.12
CA PRO A 189 -32.48 -14.26 18.62
C PRO A 189 -33.53 -13.78 19.64
N THR A 190 -33.15 -13.19 20.79
CA THR A 190 -34.09 -12.94 21.89
C THR A 190 -34.86 -11.63 21.84
N HIS A 191 -34.78 -10.83 20.78
CA HIS A 191 -35.79 -9.79 20.53
C HIS A 191 -37.05 -10.34 19.83
N GLY A 192 -37.53 -11.48 20.33
CA GLY A 192 -38.91 -11.92 20.17
C GLY A 192 -39.79 -11.26 21.22
N SER A 193 -40.75 -10.46 20.76
CA SER A 193 -42.01 -10.18 21.44
C SER A 193 -41.93 -9.48 22.81
N ARG A 194 -42.22 -8.18 22.81
CA ARG A 194 -43.00 -7.55 23.88
C ARG A 194 -43.70 -6.30 23.34
N ALA A 195 -45.04 -6.38 23.32
CA ALA A 195 -46.08 -5.33 23.36
C ALA A 195 -45.89 -4.12 22.43
N GLU A 196 -46.88 -3.71 21.64
CA GLU A 196 -48.26 -3.38 22.04
C GLU A 196 -49.31 -3.78 20.99
#